data_AF-A0AAV5DEC3-F1
#
_entry.id   AF-A0AAV5DEC3-F1
#
_cell.length_a   1.000
_cell.length_b   1.000
_cell.length_c   1.000
_cell.angle_alpha   90.00
_cell.angle_beta   90.00
_cell.angle_gamma   90.00
#
_symmetry.space_group_name_H-M   'P 1'
#
loop_
_entity.id
_entity.type
_entity.pdbx_description
1 polymer ?
#
loop_
_entity_poly.entity_id
_entity_poly.type
_entity_poly.pdbx_seq_one_letter_code
_entity_poly.pdbx_strand_id
1 'polypeptide(L)'
;MEAPKAAAAFAAEGEDGSGGKGSWYALGERVVLVPYLREHVPRYHEWMQDPALLEATASEPLSLAQEFDVHRSWTLDPLSCAPYPPYCF
;
A
#
# COMPACT_ATOMS: atom_id res chain seq x y z
N MET A 1 10.36 5.28 37.09
CA MET A 1 11.78 5.70 37.10
C MET A 1 12.41 4.97 35.93
N GLU A 2 12.29 5.58 34.76
CA GLU A 2 13.33 6.40 34.13
C GLU A 2 14.32 5.52 33.34
N ALA A 3 14.41 5.84 32.05
CA ALA A 3 15.35 5.32 31.06
C ALA A 3 16.77 5.90 31.36
N PRO A 4 17.77 5.93 30.43
CA PRO A 4 17.92 5.31 29.11
C PRO A 4 19.34 4.70 28.89
N LYS A 5 19.59 4.03 27.74
CA LYS A 5 20.91 4.13 27.07
C LYS A 5 20.93 3.66 25.61
N ALA A 6 21.42 4.57 24.76
CA ALA A 6 22.10 4.42 23.46
C ALA A 6 21.32 3.74 22.31
N ALA A 7 20.87 4.46 21.28
CA ALA A 7 21.68 5.17 20.28
C ALA A 7 22.77 4.28 19.65
N ALA A 8 22.41 3.62 18.55
CA ALA A 8 23.35 3.22 17.52
C ALA A 8 22.70 3.57 16.18
N ALA A 9 23.06 4.75 15.68
CA ALA A 9 22.95 5.05 14.26
C ALA A 9 23.88 4.07 13.53
N PHE A 10 23.32 3.26 12.63
CA PHE A 10 24.14 2.56 11.65
C PHE A 10 24.07 3.34 10.34
N ALA A 11 25.26 3.67 9.85
CA ALA A 11 25.54 4.57 8.77
C ALA A 11 24.89 4.11 7.46
N ALA A 12 24.36 5.09 6.73
CA ALA A 12 24.25 5.03 5.28
C ALA A 12 25.65 5.00 4.68
N GLU A 13 25.87 4.14 3.68
CA GLU A 13 26.54 4.32 2.36
C GLU A 13 26.32 2.96 1.66
N GLY A 14 25.99 2.76 0.40
CA GLY A 14 25.85 3.56 -0.81
C GLY A 14 26.05 2.54 -1.95
N GLU A 15 25.18 2.48 -2.96
CA GLU A 15 25.52 1.90 -4.26
C GLU A 15 24.48 2.27 -5.32
N ASP A 16 24.99 2.96 -6.33
CA ASP A 16 24.36 3.33 -7.60
C ASP A 16 24.32 2.11 -8.51
N GLY A 17 23.16 1.80 -9.10
CA GLY A 17 23.08 0.78 -10.14
C GLY A 17 21.70 0.15 -10.36
N SER A 18 21.11 0.45 -11.52
CA SER A 18 20.23 -0.44 -12.30
C SER A 18 18.74 -0.53 -11.92
N GLY A 19 17.94 0.39 -12.48
CA GLY A 19 16.72 0.04 -13.23
C GLY A 19 15.59 -0.72 -12.53
N GLY A 20 15.44 -0.64 -11.20
CA GLY A 20 14.30 -1.19 -10.48
C GLY A 20 13.26 -0.12 -10.19
N LYS A 21 11.98 -0.35 -10.52
CA LYS A 21 10.88 0.47 -9.99
C LYS A 21 10.97 0.45 -8.46
N GLY A 22 11.40 1.56 -7.86
CA GLY A 22 11.46 1.70 -6.41
C GLY A 22 10.05 1.53 -5.83
N SER A 23 9.87 0.53 -4.96
CA SER A 23 8.64 0.39 -4.19
C SER A 23 8.61 1.46 -3.11
N TRP A 24 7.67 2.39 -3.21
CA TRP A 24 7.48 3.44 -2.22
C TRP A 24 6.55 2.94 -1.11
N TYR A 25 6.86 3.25 0.14
CA TYR A 25 6.03 2.94 1.31
C TYR A 25 6.10 4.10 2.29
N ALA A 26 5.03 4.32 3.06
CA ALA A 26 5.01 5.33 4.11
C ALA A 26 5.08 4.66 5.49
N LEU A 27 6.06 5.08 6.29
CA LEU A 27 6.26 4.57 7.65
C LEU A 27 5.54 5.46 8.66
N GLY A 28 4.69 4.85 9.48
CA GLY A 28 4.17 5.45 10.72
C GLY A 28 4.79 4.79 11.94
N GLU A 29 4.52 5.34 13.12
CA GLU A 29 5.09 4.84 14.39
C GLU A 29 4.66 3.41 14.73
N ARG A 30 3.45 3.00 14.29
CA ARG A 30 2.86 1.67 14.56
C ARG A 30 2.41 0.93 13.31
N VAL A 31 2.42 1.57 12.15
CA VAL A 31 1.86 1.05 10.91
C VAL A 31 2.74 1.41 9.73
N VAL A 32 2.76 0.56 8.71
CA VAL A 32 3.42 0.85 7.44
C VAL A 32 2.37 0.78 6.35
N LEU A 33 2.29 1.82 5.53
CA LEU A 33 1.45 1.85 4.35
C LEU A 33 2.29 1.43 3.16
N VAL A 34 1.89 0.33 2.55
CA VAL A 34 2.50 -0.22 1.34
C VAL A 34 1.50 -0.09 0.18
N PRO A 35 1.96 -0.08 -1.08
CA PRO A 35 1.08 -0.13 -2.22
C PRO A 35 0.14 -1.32 -2.11
N TYR A 36 -1.11 -1.13 -2.54
CA TYR A 36 -2.06 -2.23 -2.56
C TYR A 36 -1.62 -3.23 -3.63
N LEU A 37 -1.16 -4.41 -3.20
CA LEU A 37 -0.72 -5.48 -4.09
C LEU A 37 -1.75 -6.61 -4.13
N ARG A 38 -1.63 -7.48 -5.14
CA ARG A 38 -2.55 -8.58 -5.38
C ARG A 38 -2.62 -9.56 -4.19
N GLU A 39 -1.53 -9.71 -3.45
CA GLU A 39 -1.44 -10.58 -2.27
C GLU A 39 -2.29 -10.07 -1.09
N HIS A 40 -2.67 -8.79 -1.09
CA HIS A 40 -3.52 -8.21 -0.05
C HIS A 40 -5.01 -8.48 -0.27
N VAL A 41 -5.42 -8.83 -1.50
CA VAL A 41 -6.83 -9.04 -1.88
C VAL A 41 -7.53 -10.11 -1.01
N PRO A 42 -6.93 -11.28 -0.72
CA PRO A 42 -7.60 -12.29 0.10
C PRO A 42 -7.88 -11.81 1.53
N ARG A 43 -6.92 -11.11 2.14
CA ARG A 43 -7.08 -10.55 3.49
C ARG A 43 -8.13 -9.45 3.53
N TYR A 44 -8.15 -8.59 2.50
CA TYR A 44 -9.19 -7.58 2.36
C TYR A 44 -10.58 -8.22 2.23
N HIS A 45 -10.70 -9.27 1.42
CA HIS A 45 -11.94 -10.01 1.25
C HIS A 45 -12.43 -10.64 2.57
N GLU A 46 -11.54 -11.20 3.40
CA GLU A 46 -11.89 -11.68 4.74
C GLU A 46 -12.46 -10.58 5.63
N TRP A 47 -11.92 -9.36 5.57
CA TRP A 47 -12.47 -8.22 6.31
C TRP A 47 -13.84 -7.79 5.77
N MET A 48 -14.01 -7.79 4.46
CA MET A 48 -15.29 -7.45 3.81
C MET A 48 -16.36 -8.54 3.96
N GLN A 49 -16.09 -9.65 4.66
CA GLN A 49 -17.13 -10.58 5.09
C GLN A 49 -17.88 -10.12 6.36
N ASP A 50 -17.36 -9.13 7.08
CA ASP A 50 -18.02 -8.57 8.26
C ASP A 50 -19.11 -7.56 7.85
N PRO A 51 -20.40 -7.81 8.17
CA PRO A 51 -21.49 -6.90 7.83
C PRO A 51 -21.34 -5.51 8.46
N ALA A 52 -20.71 -5.40 9.63
CA ALA A 52 -20.48 -4.10 10.28
C ALA A 52 -19.47 -3.25 9.50
N LEU A 53 -18.45 -3.89 8.92
CA LEU A 53 -17.48 -3.20 8.06
C LEU A 53 -18.12 -2.77 6.74
N LEU A 54 -18.90 -3.65 6.11
CA LEU A 54 -19.62 -3.34 4.87
C LEU A 54 -20.57 -2.14 5.04
N GLU A 55 -21.31 -2.10 6.16
CA GLU A 55 -22.20 -0.97 6.48
C GLU A 55 -21.40 0.31 6.71
N ALA A 56 -20.30 0.24 7.47
CA ALA A 56 -19.46 1.39 7.77
C ALA A 56 -18.75 1.97 6.53
N THR A 57 -18.38 1.14 5.55
CA THR A 57 -17.76 1.56 4.29
C THR A 57 -18.77 1.76 3.16
N ALA A 58 -20.06 1.57 3.43
CA ALA A 58 -21.14 1.54 2.43
C ALA A 58 -20.82 0.67 1.21
N SER A 59 -20.13 -0.45 1.45
CA SER A 59 -19.66 -1.38 0.41
C SER A 59 -20.61 -2.56 0.29
N GLU A 60 -20.70 -3.14 -0.92
CA GLU A 60 -21.46 -4.36 -1.16
C GLU A 60 -20.56 -5.60 -1.04
N PRO A 61 -21.09 -6.74 -0.58
CA PRO A 61 -20.31 -7.98 -0.51
C PRO A 61 -19.99 -8.49 -1.93
N LEU A 62 -18.70 -8.55 -2.24
CA LEU A 62 -18.19 -9.07 -3.52
C LEU A 62 -17.58 -10.46 -3.34
N SER A 63 -17.59 -11.25 -4.41
CA SER A 63 -16.84 -12.51 -4.45
C SER A 63 -15.34 -12.24 -4.58
N LEU A 64 -14.51 -13.17 -4.09
CA LEU A 64 -13.05 -13.05 -4.17
C LEU A 64 -12.55 -12.80 -5.62
N ALA A 65 -13.18 -13.41 -6.62
CA ALA A 65 -12.85 -13.18 -8.03
C ALA A 65 -13.13 -11.74 -8.47
N GLN A 66 -14.26 -11.17 -8.04
CA GLN A 66 -14.61 -9.78 -8.33
C GLN A 66 -13.65 -8.80 -7.65
N GLU A 67 -13.21 -9.09 -6.42
CA GLU A 67 -12.20 -8.28 -5.72
C GLU A 67 -10.87 -8.22 -6.50
N PHE A 68 -10.47 -9.33 -7.13
CA PHE A 68 -9.30 -9.33 -8.02
C PHE A 68 -9.51 -8.45 -9.26
N ASP A 69 -10.71 -8.41 -9.81
CA ASP A 69 -11.03 -7.55 -10.96
C ASP A 69 -11.08 -6.07 -10.59
N VAL A 70 -11.61 -5.74 -9.39
CA VAL A 70 -11.53 -4.40 -8.82
C VAL A 70 -10.08 -3.99 -8.57
N HIS A 71 -9.26 -4.86 -7.98
CA HIS A 71 -7.83 -4.60 -7.80
C HIS A 71 -7.11 -4.33 -9.14
N ARG A 72 -7.44 -5.12 -10.17
CA ARG A 72 -6.89 -4.92 -11.53
C ARG A 72 -7.29 -3.56 -12.10
N SER A 73 -8.56 -3.14 -11.94
CA SER A 73 -9.00 -1.86 -12.46
C SER A 73 -8.26 -0.68 -11.80
N TRP A 74 -7.92 -0.77 -10.52
CA TRP A 74 -7.15 0.26 -9.82
C TRP A 74 -5.66 0.26 -10.18
N THR A 75 -5.08 -0.92 -10.38
CA THR A 75 -3.63 -1.05 -10.65
C THR A 75 -3.30 -0.79 -12.13
N LEU A 76 -4.24 -1.04 -13.02
CA LEU A 76 -4.08 -0.85 -14.47
C LEU A 76 -4.63 0.50 -14.97
N ASP A 77 -5.21 1.31 -14.08
CA ASP A 77 -5.69 2.64 -14.44
C ASP A 77 -4.49 3.52 -14.86
N PRO A 78 -4.47 4.05 -16.10
CA PRO A 78 -3.35 4.82 -16.60
C PRO A 78 -3.09 6.12 -15.82
N LEU A 79 -4.05 6.58 -15.01
CA LEU A 79 -3.88 7.74 -14.12
C LEU A 79 -3.34 7.34 -12.74
N SER A 80 -3.50 6.10 -12.28
CA SER A 80 -2.94 5.65 -11.00
C SER A 80 -1.42 5.48 -11.03
N CYS A 81 -0.84 5.26 -12.23
CA CYS A 81 0.59 5.13 -12.47
C CYS A 81 1.11 6.07 -13.58
N ALA A 82 0.49 7.23 -13.79
CA ALA A 82 1.18 8.29 -14.54
C ALA A 82 2.13 9.02 -13.59
N PRO A 83 3.47 8.94 -13.74
CA PRO A 83 4.29 10.07 -13.32
C PRO A 83 3.76 11.24 -14.14
N TYR A 84 3.29 12.29 -13.45
CA TYR A 84 2.71 13.51 -14.01
C TYR A 84 3.11 13.79 -15.48
N PRO A 85 2.18 14.17 -16.37
CA PRO A 85 2.59 14.67 -17.68
C PRO A 85 3.61 15.80 -17.47
N PRO A 86 4.71 15.88 -18.27
CA PRO A 86 5.78 16.85 -18.06
C PRO A 86 5.37 18.33 -18.26
N TYR A 87 4.08 18.63 -18.31
CA TYR A 87 3.52 19.94 -18.58
C TYR A 87 2.28 20.21 -17.71
N CYS A 88 2.48 20.38 -16.41
CA CYS A 88 1.64 21.26 -15.61
C CYS A 88 2.45 22.55 -15.36
N PHE A 89 2.06 23.62 -16.06
CA PHE A 89 2.43 25.01 -15.73
C PHE A 89 1.46 25.57 -14.68
#